data_AF-A0A133SC48-F1
#
_entry.id   AF-A0A133SC48-F1
#
_cell.length_a   1.000
_cell.length_b   1.000
_cell.length_c   1.000
_cell.angle_alpha   90.00
_cell.angle_beta   90.00
_cell.angle_gamma   90.00
#
_symmetry.space_group_name_H-M   'P 1'
#
loop_
_entity.id
_entity.type
_entity.pdbx_description
1 polymer ?
#
loop_
_entity_poly.entity_id
_entity_poly.type
_entity_poly.pdbx_seq_one_letter_code
_entity_poly.pdbx_strand_id
1 'polypeptide(L)'
;MIMYVLITYDISTVDSAGKSRLRKVAKVCQNYGQRVQNSVFECKVDPAQCKTLELKLIKIIEEETDSLRFYYLGKTKELKVKHVGAKPAYDIESTLII
;
A
#
# COMPACT_ATOMS: atom_id res chain seq x y z
N MET A 1 0.49 -17.92 -7.11
CA MET A 1 0.19 -17.17 -8.35
C MET A 1 -0.02 -15.71 -7.95
N ILE A 2 0.77 -14.80 -8.52
CA ILE A 2 0.92 -13.42 -8.05
C ILE A 2 -0.28 -12.55 -8.48
N MET A 3 -0.68 -11.60 -7.63
CA MET A 3 -1.71 -10.60 -7.88
C MET A 3 -1.26 -9.20 -7.43
N TYR A 4 -1.91 -8.18 -7.96
CA TYR A 4 -1.76 -6.80 -7.52
C TYR A 4 -2.89 -6.41 -6.57
N VAL A 5 -2.53 -5.72 -5.49
CA VAL A 5 -3.48 -5.17 -4.51
C VAL A 5 -3.16 -3.70 -4.29
N LEU A 6 -4.15 -2.84 -4.52
CA LEU A 6 -4.06 -1.43 -4.13
C LEU A 6 -4.65 -1.29 -2.72
N ILE A 7 -3.87 -0.71 -1.83
CA ILE A 7 -4.22 -0.51 -0.43
C ILE A 7 -4.29 0.99 -0.19
N THR A 8 -5.47 1.46 0.21
CA THR A 8 -5.66 2.86 0.66
C THR A 8 -5.80 2.87 2.17
N TYR A 9 -5.05 3.75 2.83
CA TYR A 9 -5.11 3.95 4.26
C TYR A 9 -5.65 5.35 4.56
N ASP A 10 -6.85 5.40 5.12
CA ASP A 10 -7.38 6.61 5.72
C ASP A 10 -7.00 6.60 7.20
N ILE A 11 -6.29 7.63 7.62
CA ILE A 11 -5.62 7.69 8.92
C ILE A 11 -6.02 8.95 9.63
N SER A 12 -6.49 8.83 10.87
CA SER A 12 -6.77 10.00 11.69
C SER A 12 -5.49 10.82 11.89
N THR A 13 -5.58 12.12 11.60
CA THR A 13 -4.46 13.07 11.76
C THR A 13 -4.63 13.99 12.97
N VAL A 14 -5.65 13.72 13.80
CA VAL A 14 -5.99 14.52 14.99
C VAL A 14 -4.84 14.52 16.00
N ASP A 15 -4.11 13.40 16.10
CA ASP A 15 -2.97 13.26 17.00
C ASP A 15 -1.67 12.84 16.28
N SER A 16 -0.56 12.90 17.01
CA SER A 16 0.75 12.46 16.49
C SER A 16 0.85 10.94 16.31
N ALA A 17 -0.06 10.16 16.91
CA ALA A 17 -0.07 8.71 16.84
C ALA A 17 -0.44 8.23 15.44
N GLY A 18 -1.36 8.92 14.75
CA GLY A 18 -1.71 8.62 13.36
C GLY A 18 -0.51 8.66 12.40
N LYS A 19 0.38 9.67 12.54
CA LYS A 19 1.63 9.73 11.78
C LYS A 19 2.55 8.54 12.06
N SER A 20 2.55 8.04 13.30
CA SER A 20 3.32 6.86 13.69
C SER A 20 2.77 5.58 13.06
N ARG A 21 1.44 5.40 13.08
CA ARG A 21 0.76 4.27 12.42
C ARG A 21 0.99 4.30 10.91
N LEU A 22 0.89 5.46 10.26
CA LEU A 22 1.21 5.61 8.83
C LEU A 22 2.64 5.19 8.49
N ARG A 23 3.63 5.54 9.32
CA ARG A 23 5.02 5.06 9.10
C ARG A 23 5.13 3.55 9.21
N LYS A 24 4.44 2.93 10.17
CA LYS A 24 4.42 1.47 10.35
C LYS A 24 3.72 0.77 9.17
N VAL A 25 2.54 1.23 8.77
CA VAL A 25 1.80 0.74 7.60
C VAL A 25 2.66 0.84 6.34
N ALA A 26 3.25 2.01 6.10
CA ALA A 26 4.11 2.22 4.94
C ALA A 26 5.29 1.24 4.90
N LYS A 27 6.00 1.07 6.02
CA LYS A 27 7.11 0.13 6.12
C LYS A 27 6.68 -1.31 5.84
N VAL A 28 5.48 -1.71 6.27
CA VAL A 28 4.96 -3.05 6.00
C VAL A 28 4.61 -3.21 4.52
N CYS A 29 3.86 -2.29 3.92
CA CYS A 29 3.47 -2.34 2.51
C CYS A 29 4.68 -2.30 1.56
N GLN A 30 5.71 -1.51 1.87
CA GLN A 30 6.91 -1.38 1.04
C GLN A 30 7.76 -2.66 0.97
N ASN A 31 7.54 -3.65 1.85
CA ASN A 31 8.15 -4.97 1.70
C ASN A 31 7.54 -5.80 0.56
N TYR A 32 6.38 -5.37 0.03
CA TYR A 32 5.61 -6.10 -0.97
C TYR A 32 5.32 -5.25 -2.22
N GLY A 33 5.82 -4.02 -2.28
CA GLY A 33 5.54 -3.10 -3.38
C GLY A 33 5.93 -1.66 -3.05
N GLN A 34 5.11 -0.70 -3.47
CA GLN A 34 5.47 0.71 -3.45
C GLN A 34 4.41 1.61 -2.83
N ARG A 35 4.85 2.76 -2.34
CA ARG A 35 4.00 3.84 -1.86
C ARG A 35 3.82 4.86 -2.97
N VAL A 36 2.63 4.92 -3.58
CA VAL A 36 2.32 5.77 -4.74
C VAL A 36 1.73 7.14 -4.37
N GLN A 37 1.17 7.28 -3.17
CA GLN A 37 0.75 8.56 -2.59
C GLN A 37 1.04 8.58 -1.08
N ASN A 38 0.65 9.65 -0.36
CA ASN A 38 0.91 9.74 1.06
C ASN A 38 0.39 8.52 1.84
N SER A 39 -0.78 7.98 1.53
CA SER A 39 -1.31 6.81 2.23
C SER A 39 -1.93 5.78 1.28
N VAL A 40 -1.38 5.70 0.06
CA VAL A 40 -1.81 4.73 -0.96
C VAL A 40 -0.62 3.88 -1.40
N PHE A 41 -0.83 2.57 -1.47
CA PHE A 41 0.20 1.58 -1.69
C PHE A 41 -0.22 0.58 -2.76
N GLU A 42 0.67 0.26 -3.69
CA GLU A 42 0.49 -0.79 -4.68
C GLU A 42 1.40 -1.97 -4.32
N CYS A 43 0.80 -3.12 -4.01
CA CYS A 43 1.51 -4.32 -3.57
C CYS A 43 1.36 -5.44 -4.61
N LYS A 44 2.44 -6.19 -4.84
CA LYS A 44 2.50 -7.38 -5.70
C LYS A 44 2.76 -8.60 -4.81
N VAL A 45 1.74 -9.43 -4.61
CA VAL A 45 1.73 -10.50 -3.60
C VAL A 45 1.14 -11.78 -4.15
N ASP A 46 1.54 -12.93 -3.60
CA ASP A 46 0.76 -14.16 -3.72
C ASP A 46 -0.38 -14.23 -2.66
N PRO A 47 -1.29 -15.22 -2.70
CA PRO A 47 -2.40 -15.29 -1.75
C PRO A 47 -1.97 -15.41 -0.27
N ALA A 48 -0.89 -16.14 0.03
CA ALA A 48 -0.42 -16.32 1.40
C ALA A 48 0.24 -15.05 1.93
N GLN A 49 1.03 -14.38 1.09
CA GLN A 49 1.58 -13.06 1.36
C GLN A 49 0.48 -12.02 1.56
N CYS A 50 -0.58 -12.05 0.72
CA CYS A 50 -1.71 -11.15 0.85
C CYS A 50 -2.39 -11.29 2.20
N LYS A 51 -2.68 -12.53 2.63
CA LYS A 51 -3.31 -12.74 3.93
C LYS A 51 -2.41 -12.32 5.09
N THR A 52 -1.12 -12.57 4.97
CA THR A 52 -0.12 -12.14 5.96
C THR A 52 -0.03 -10.62 6.03
N LEU A 53 -0.08 -9.94 4.89
CA LEU A 53 -0.07 -8.49 4.78
C LEU A 53 -1.31 -7.88 5.44
N GLU A 54 -2.51 -8.36 5.12
CA GLU A 54 -3.77 -7.95 5.75
C GLU A 54 -3.67 -8.03 7.29
N LEU A 55 -3.27 -9.19 7.82
CA LEU A 55 -3.16 -9.40 9.26
C LEU A 55 -2.13 -8.48 9.92
N LYS A 56 -1.01 -8.20 9.26
CA LYS A 56 0.00 -7.25 9.77
C LYS A 56 -0.54 -5.83 9.81
N LEU A 57 -1.29 -5.41 8.79
CA LEU A 57 -1.83 -4.05 8.72
C LEU A 57 -2.96 -3.84 9.73
N ILE A 58 -3.86 -4.80 9.89
CA ILE A 58 -4.95 -4.76 10.90
C ILE A 58 -4.36 -4.61 12.32
N LYS A 59 -3.23 -5.27 12.62
CA LYS A 59 -2.53 -5.12 13.91
C LYS A 59 -1.89 -3.75 14.16
N ILE A 60 -1.77 -2.90 13.14
CA ILE A 60 -1.10 -1.59 13.23
C ILE A 60 -2.10 -0.46 13.39
N ILE A 61 -3.27 -0.56 12.74
CA ILE A 61 -4.27 0.50 12.70
C ILE A 61 -5.07 0.59 14.00
N GLU A 62 -5.74 1.71 14.20
CA GLU A 62 -6.78 1.87 15.21
C GLU A 62 -8.15 1.85 14.51
N GLU A 63 -8.86 0.72 14.54
CA GLU A 63 -10.07 0.49 13.73
C GLU A 63 -11.22 1.47 14.03
N GLU A 64 -11.24 2.08 15.22
CA GLU A 64 -12.22 3.10 15.59
C GLU A 64 -11.98 4.46 14.93
N THR A 65 -10.76 4.72 14.44
CA THR A 65 -10.36 6.04 13.92
C THR A 65 -9.70 6.02 12.54
N ASP A 66 -9.30 4.84 12.09
CA ASP A 66 -8.62 4.61 10.84
C ASP A 66 -9.44 3.65 9.96
N SER A 67 -9.17 3.64 8.66
CA SER A 67 -9.70 2.60 7.77
C SER A 67 -8.71 2.15 6.71
N LEU A 68 -8.75 0.86 6.38
CA LEU A 68 -8.03 0.27 5.26
C LEU A 68 -9.02 -0.21 4.21
N ARG A 69 -8.70 0.02 2.94
CA ARG A 69 -9.42 -0.60 1.82
C ARG A 69 -8.45 -1.35 0.93
N PHE A 70 -8.78 -2.61 0.64
CA PHE A 70 -8.02 -3.49 -0.22
C PHE A 70 -8.78 -3.66 -1.54
N TYR A 71 -8.15 -3.26 -2.63
CA TYR A 71 -8.66 -3.43 -3.98
C TYR A 71 -7.82 -4.50 -4.68
N TYR A 72 -8.39 -5.69 -4.87
CA TYR A 72 -7.72 -6.80 -5.55
C TYR A 72 -7.83 -6.61 -7.07
N LEU A 73 -6.72 -6.22 -7.70
CA LEU A 73 -6.67 -5.84 -9.11
C LEU A 73 -6.35 -7.02 -10.05
N GLY A 74 -6.21 -8.23 -9.49
CA GLY A 74 -5.91 -9.43 -10.26
C GLY A 74 -4.46 -9.49 -10.74
N LYS A 75 -4.20 -10.24 -11.83
CA LYS A 75 -2.83 -10.52 -12.32
C LYS A 75 -2.35 -9.55 -13.40
N THR A 76 -3.06 -8.46 -13.63
CA THR A 76 -3.01 -7.72 -14.90
C THR A 76 -1.63 -7.11 -15.14
N LYS A 77 -1.09 -7.28 -16.37
CA LYS A 77 0.21 -6.75 -16.81
C LYS A 77 0.26 -5.22 -16.93
N GLU A 78 -0.90 -4.58 -17.02
CA GLU A 78 -1.05 -3.12 -17.13
C GLU A 78 -2.19 -2.68 -16.23
N LEU A 79 -1.87 -2.25 -15.02
CA LEU A 79 -2.85 -1.55 -14.19
C LEU A 79 -3.20 -0.25 -14.92
N LYS A 80 -4.49 -0.01 -15.18
CA LYS A 80 -4.98 1.22 -15.81
C LYS A 80 -4.93 2.38 -14.80
N VAL A 81 -3.72 2.80 -14.45
CA VAL A 81 -3.47 3.89 -13.51
C VAL A 81 -3.12 5.15 -14.29
N LYS A 82 -3.86 6.23 -14.02
CA LYS A 82 -3.52 7.57 -14.51
C LYS A 82 -3.08 8.42 -13.33
N HIS A 83 -1.83 8.85 -13.34
CA HIS A 83 -1.32 9.81 -12.36
C HIS A 83 -1.39 11.24 -12.91
N VAL A 84 -1.77 12.20 -12.08
CA VAL A 84 -1.73 13.64 -12.38
C VAL A 84 -1.20 14.38 -11.15
N GLY A 85 -0.19 15.25 -11.33
CA GLY A 85 0.30 16.14 -10.28
C GLY A 85 1.76 15.91 -9.85
N ALA A 86 2.05 16.29 -8.61
CA ALA A 86 3.38 16.71 -8.16
C ALA A 86 4.48 15.64 -8.13
N LYS A 87 4.18 14.33 -8.24
CA LYS A 87 5.20 13.27 -8.11
C LYS A 87 4.84 12.02 -8.94
N PRO A 88 5.59 11.68 -10.00
CA PRO A 88 5.35 10.43 -10.72
C PRO A 88 5.53 9.23 -9.78
N ALA A 89 4.67 8.22 -9.93
CA ALA A 89 4.86 6.94 -9.26
C ALA A 89 6.16 6.31 -9.78
N TYR A 90 6.91 5.67 -8.88
CA TYR A 90 8.08 4.87 -9.26
C TYR A 90 7.60 3.66 -10.09
N ASP A 91 8.37 3.25 -11.09
CA ASP A 91 8.04 2.05 -11.86
C ASP A 91 8.73 0.85 -11.20
N ILE A 92 7.93 -0.06 -10.61
CA ILE A 92 8.42 -1.28 -9.95
C ILE A 92 9.18 -2.19 -10.92
N GLU A 93 8.86 -2.15 -12.21
CA GLU A 93 9.51 -2.98 -13.23
C GLU A 93 10.67 -2.23 -13.92
N SER A 94 10.94 -0.97 -13.54
CA SER A 94 12.08 -0.23 -14.07
C SER A 94 13.40 -0.82 -13.60
N THR A 95 14.38 -0.84 -14.51
CA THR A 95 15.71 -1.38 -14.24
C THR A 95 16.37 -0.61 -13.09
N LEU A 96 16.80 -1.34 -12.06
CA LEU A 96 17.66 -0.80 -11.01
C LEU A 96 18.99 -0.34 -11.63
N ILE A 97 19.23 0.98 -11.60
CA ILE A 97 20.54 1.55 -11.89
C ILE A 97 21.21 1.80 -10.53
N ILE A 98 22.35 1.13 -10.30
CA ILE A 98 23.21 1.30 -9.12
C ILE A 98 24.30 2.32 -9.45
#